data_AF-A0A2A2TNA9-F1
#
_entry.id   AF-A0A2A2TNA9-F1
#
_cell.length_a   1.000
_cell.length_b   1.000
_cell.length_c   1.000
_cell.angle_alpha   90.00
_cell.angle_beta   90.00
_cell.angle_gamma   90.00
#
_symmetry.space_group_name_H-M   'P 1'
#
loop_
_entity.id
_entity.type
_entity.pdbx_description
1 polymer ?
#
loop_
_entity_poly.entity_id
_entity_poly.type
_entity_poly.pdbx_seq_one_letter_code
_entity_poly.pdbx_strand_id
1 'polypeptide(L)' 'MVKGKAGKKEDNWSYEEKVREVEEIITKIEAGDLDLVDVFSQFATAVEGLKQCDRFLQERQQQVDLLIETLQDE' A
#
# COMPACT_ATOMS: atom_id res chain seq x y z
N MET A 1 -32.11 -22.86 -12.36
CA MET A 1 -30.97 -22.59 -11.46
C MET A 1 -30.03 -21.62 -12.15
N VAL A 2 -30.11 -20.32 -11.83
CA VAL A 2 -29.12 -19.33 -12.27
C VAL A 2 -28.02 -19.33 -11.20
N LYS A 3 -26.85 -19.88 -11.56
CA LYS A 3 -25.67 -19.89 -10.70
C LYS A 3 -25.15 -18.45 -10.59
N GLY A 4 -25.23 -17.87 -9.40
CA GLY A 4 -24.61 -16.58 -9.07
C GLY A 4 -23.10 -16.66 -9.28
N LYS A 5 -22.57 -15.72 -10.06
CA LYS A 5 -21.14 -15.52 -10.28
C LYS A 5 -20.52 -15.15 -8.93
N ALA A 6 -19.62 -15.99 -8.41
CA ALA A 6 -18.78 -15.65 -7.28
C ALA A 6 -17.93 -14.43 -7.67
N GLY A 7 -18.21 -13.28 -7.06
CA GLY A 7 -17.35 -12.10 -7.17
C GLY A 7 -15.94 -12.47 -6.72
N LYS A 8 -14.93 -12.09 -7.53
CA LYS A 8 -13.52 -12.18 -7.14
C LYS A 8 -13.39 -11.50 -5.77
N LYS A 9 -12.82 -12.21 -4.79
CA LYS A 9 -12.32 -11.59 -3.56
C LYS A 9 -11.24 -10.60 -4.01
N GLU A 10 -11.55 -9.32 -4.01
CA GLU A 10 -10.53 -8.29 -4.02
C GLU A 10 -9.66 -8.55 -2.78
N ASP A 11 -8.34 -8.65 -3.00
CA ASP A 11 -7.39 -8.74 -1.91
C ASP A 11 -7.67 -7.59 -0.95
N ASN A 12 -7.86 -7.90 0.32
CA ASN A 12 -8.20 -6.96 1.39
C ASN A 12 -6.99 -6.12 1.80
N TRP A 13 -6.30 -5.53 0.81
CA TRP A 13 -5.13 -4.70 1.02
C TRP A 13 -5.56 -3.30 1.46
N SER A 14 -5.01 -2.83 2.58
CA SER A 14 -5.29 -1.53 3.17
C SER A 14 -4.01 -0.68 3.21
N TYR A 15 -4.11 0.53 2.66
CA TYR A 15 -3.01 1.51 2.69
C TYR A 15 -2.55 1.79 4.12
N GLU A 16 -3.49 2.04 5.03
CA GLU A 16 -3.18 2.38 6.42
C GLU A 16 -2.52 1.23 7.19
N GLU A 17 -2.89 -0.02 6.87
CA GLU A 17 -2.25 -1.19 7.46
C GLU A 17 -0.82 -1.37 6.91
N LYS A 18 -0.62 -1.12 5.61
CA LYS A 18 0.70 -1.23 5.00
C LYS A 18 1.65 -0.13 5.49
N VAL A 19 1.17 1.09 5.68
CA VAL A 19 1.96 2.19 6.27
C VAL A 19 2.39 1.81 7.69
N ARG A 20 1.46 1.32 8.52
CA ARG A 20 1.76 0.87 9.89
C ARG A 20 2.83 -0.22 9.91
N GLU A 21 2.75 -1.20 9.01
CA GLU A 21 3.76 -2.25 8.89
C GLU A 21 5.14 -1.67 8.56
N VAL A 22 5.23 -0.70 7.65
CA VAL A 22 6.49 -0.02 7.32
C VAL A 22 7.04 0.76 8.52
N GLU A 23 6.19 1.47 9.27
CA GLU A 23 6.59 2.20 10.49
C GLU A 23 7.13 1.25 11.58
N GLU A 24 6.49 0.09 11.76
CA GLU A 24 6.97 -0.95 12.68
C GLU A 24 8.34 -1.50 12.26
N ILE A 25 8.56 -1.69 10.95
CA ILE A 25 9.86 -2.12 10.42
C ILE A 25 10.92 -1.07 10.71
N ILE A 26 10.65 0.21 10.43
CA ILE A 26 11.59 1.31 10.68
C ILE A 26 11.95 1.37 12.16
N THR A 27 10.95 1.30 13.04
CA THR A 27 11.15 1.30 14.50
C THR A 27 12.09 0.17 14.95
N LYS A 28 11.95 -1.04 14.37
CA LYS A 28 12.83 -2.18 14.69
C LYS A 28 14.26 -1.97 14.19
N ILE A 29 14.42 -1.38 13.01
CA ILE A 29 15.75 -1.05 12.46
C ILE A 29 16.43 0.02 13.33
N GLU A 30 15.69 1.05 13.74
CA GLU A 30 16.20 2.14 14.58
C GLU A 30 16.55 1.71 16.00
N ALA A 31 15.89 0.68 16.54
CA ALA A 31 16.23 0.09 17.82
C ALA A 31 17.65 -0.49 17.85
N GLY A 32 18.16 -0.95 16.70
CA GLY A 32 19.53 -1.46 16.57
C GLY A 32 19.75 -2.87 17.13
N ASP A 33 18.68 -3.58 17.49
CA ASP A 33 18.71 -4.93 18.07
C ASP A 33 18.71 -6.05 17.00
N LEU A 34 18.74 -5.69 15.71
CA LEU A 34 18.72 -6.62 14.60
C LEU A 34 20.13 -6.92 14.10
N ASP A 35 20.38 -8.19 13.78
CA ASP A 35 21.58 -8.57 13.03
C ASP A 35 21.57 -7.93 11.64
N LEU A 36 22.76 -7.65 11.10
CA LEU A 36 22.90 -6.95 9.82
C LEU A 36 22.14 -7.63 8.67
N VAL A 37 22.09 -8.97 8.66
CA VAL A 37 21.34 -9.73 7.65
C VAL A 37 19.83 -9.47 7.77
N ASP A 38 19.32 -9.41 8.99
CA ASP A 38 17.90 -9.12 9.25
C ASP A 38 17.56 -7.67 8.90
N VAL A 39 18.45 -6.72 9.16
CA VAL A 39 18.28 -5.32 8.75
C VAL A 39 18.05 -5.23 7.23
N PHE A 40 18.84 -5.93 6.41
CA PHE A 40 18.64 -5.93 4.96
C PHE A 40 17.30 -6.54 4.55
N SER A 41 16.89 -7.64 5.18
CA SER A 41 15.60 -8.28 4.87
C SER A 41 14.43 -7.36 5.24
N GLN A 42 14.47 -6.75 6.42
CA GLN A 42 13.46 -5.81 6.90
C GLN A 42 13.39 -4.58 5.99
N PHE A 43 14.55 -4.02 5.63
CA PHE A 43 14.63 -2.87 4.73
C PHE A 43 14.05 -3.17 3.34
N ALA A 44 14.34 -4.35 2.77
CA ALA A 44 13.76 -4.77 1.49
C ALA A 44 12.22 -4.87 1.57
N THR A 45 11.67 -5.42 2.65
CA THR A 45 10.22 -5.47 2.88
C THR A 45 9.63 -4.06 2.98
N ALA A 46 10.25 -3.15 3.73
CA ALA A 46 9.79 -1.77 3.84
C ALA A 46 9.78 -1.05 2.48
N VAL A 47 10.82 -1.24 1.66
CA VAL A 47 10.89 -0.65 0.31
C VAL A 47 9.77 -1.18 -0.58
N GLU A 48 9.47 -2.47 -0.55
CA GLU A 48 8.36 -3.02 -1.34
C GLU A 48 7.00 -2.50 -0.84
N GLY A 49 6.82 -2.38 0.48
CA GLY A 49 5.63 -1.76 1.06
C GLY A 49 5.44 -0.32 0.60
N LEU A 50 6.51 0.49 0.63
CA LEU A 50 6.48 1.88 0.15
C LEU A 50 6.12 1.98 -1.34
N LYS A 51 6.62 1.07 -2.19
CA LYS A 51 6.24 1.01 -3.61
C LYS A 51 4.77 0.64 -3.81
N GLN A 52 4.17 -0.15 -2.93
CA GLN A 52 2.74 -0.43 -2.97
C GLN A 52 1.93 0.81 -2.58
N CYS A 53 2.35 1.50 -1.52
CA CYS A 53 1.74 2.76 -1.08
C CYS A 53 1.80 3.83 -2.17
N ASP A 54 2.96 4.04 -2.81
CA ASP A 54 3.15 5.01 -3.88
C ASP A 54 2.21 4.75 -5.07
N ARG A 55 2.17 3.49 -5.55
CA ARG A 55 1.26 3.10 -6.64
C ARG A 55 -0.20 3.40 -6.29
N PHE A 56 -0.62 3.03 -5.09
CA PHE A 56 -1.99 3.31 -4.64
C PHE A 56 -2.29 4.81 -4.62
N LEU A 57 -1.39 5.63 -4.07
CA LEU A 57 -1.58 7.08 -4.04
C LEU A 57 -1.64 7.69 -5.43
N GLN A 58 -0.80 7.25 -6.37
CA GLN A 58 -0.83 7.70 -7.76
C GLN A 58 -2.16 7.36 -8.44
N GLU A 59 -2.67 6.14 -8.26
CA GLU A 59 -3.97 5.73 -8.79
C GLU A 59 -5.12 6.58 -8.22
N ARG A 60 -5.09 6.86 -6.91
CA ARG A 60 -6.13 7.67 -6.25
C ARG A 60 -6.03 9.14 -6.65
N GLN A 61 -4.82 9.66 -6.85
CA GLN A 61 -4.62 11.02 -7.35
C GLN A 61 -5.23 11.19 -8.74
N GLN A 62 -4.93 10.28 -9.67
CA GLN A 62 -5.51 10.31 -11.03
C GLN A 62 -7.05 10.27 -11.02
N GLN A 63 -7.64 9.49 -10.10
CA GLN A 63 -9.09 9.43 -9.95
C GLN A 63 -9.67 10.76 -9.44
N VAL A 64 -8.99 11.43 -8.50
CA VAL A 64 -9.40 12.74 -7.99
C VAL A 64 -9.27 13.80 -9.09
N ASP A 65 -8.17 13.80 -9.84
CA ASP A 65 -7.94 14.75 -10.94
C ASP A 65 -9.07 14.64 -11.99
N LEU A 66 -9.43 13.42 -12.40
CA LEU A 66 -10.54 13.19 -13.32
C LEU A 66 -11.88 13.70 -12.77
N LEU A 67 -12.15 13.48 -11.48
CA LEU A 67 -13.38 13.99 -10.85
C LEU A 67 -13.42 15.52 -10.87
N ILE A 68 -12.29 16.18 -10.62
CA ILE A 68 -12.19 17.64 -10.68
C ILE A 68 -12.45 18.15 -12.09
N GLU A 69 -11.83 17.54 -13.11
CA GLU A 69 -12.07 17.88 -14.52
C GLU A 69 -13.56 17.77 -14.87
N THR A 70 -14.21 16.66 -14.48
CA THR A 70 -15.65 16.47 -14.77
C THR A 70 -16.57 17.45 -14.05
N LEU A 71 -16.16 17.99 -12.89
CA LEU A 71 -16.94 19.00 -12.16
C LEU A 71 -16.78 20.41 -12.73
N GLN A 72 -15.69 20.68 -13.46
CA GLN A 72 -15.43 21.98 -14.08
C GLN A 72 -16.06 22.13 -15.46
N ASP A 73 -16.40 21.00 -16.10
CA ASP A 73 -17.06 20.95 -17.41
C ASP A 73 -18.61 21.07 -17.34
N GLU A 74 -19.19 21.18 -16.13
CA GLU A 74 -20.61 21.53 -15.87
C GLU A 74 -20.80 23.01 -15.52
#